data_AF-A0A7K0XL38-F1
#
_entry.id   AF-A0A7K0XL38-F1
#
_cell.length_a   1.000
_cell.length_b   1.000
_cell.length_c   1.000
_cell.angle_alpha   90.00
_cell.angle_beta   90.00
_cell.angle_gamma   90.00
#
_symmetry.space_group_name_H-M   'P 1'
#
loop_
_entity.id
_entity.type
_entity.pdbx_description
1 polymer ?
#
loop_
_entity_poly.entity_id
_entity_poly.type
_entity_poly.pdbx_seq_one_letter_code
_entity_poly.pdbx_strand_id
1 'polypeptide(L)'
;MKKQISIVFVLALVATAFSIPAQAAIKVGSTCSTVNVKTVANKVNLICAKSDGKLKWTKPLDVSTYAIGPTGRMVYRYKSGKQERLSSGNDWLKADSRKATSFDPIRVAAYKSITDLAVDKSASNVEFEYIIRPSFPKDIANAIKEQSKQVALRLSPVFDKKVKIKIILLTEKDKAFIDGDLKELVDNSDLTGALQILPD
;
A
#
# COMPACT_ATOMS: atom_id res chain seq x y z
N MET A 1 -54.12 -29.94 78.27
CA MET A 1 -54.22 -29.11 77.05
C MET A 1 -52.83 -28.57 76.68
N LYS A 2 -52.22 -29.07 75.61
CA LYS A 2 -51.03 -28.45 74.98
C LYS A 2 -51.19 -28.58 73.46
N LYS A 3 -51.54 -27.47 72.81
CA LYS A 3 -51.70 -27.36 71.35
C LYS A 3 -50.31 -27.35 70.71
N GLN A 4 -50.03 -28.30 69.82
CA GLN A 4 -48.89 -28.22 68.92
C GLN A 4 -49.27 -27.38 67.70
N ILE A 5 -48.51 -26.30 67.46
CA ILE A 5 -48.63 -25.46 66.27
C ILE A 5 -47.56 -25.97 65.28
N SER A 6 -47.99 -26.56 64.16
CA SER A 6 -47.11 -26.87 63.04
C SER A 6 -46.93 -25.62 62.17
N ILE A 7 -45.70 -25.16 62.02
CA ILE A 7 -45.33 -24.08 61.09
C ILE A 7 -44.80 -24.75 59.83
N VAL A 8 -45.50 -24.58 58.72
CA VAL A 8 -45.07 -25.02 57.38
C VAL A 8 -44.21 -23.90 56.78
N PHE A 9 -42.93 -24.19 56.52
CA PHE A 9 -42.03 -23.30 55.80
C PHE A 9 -42.18 -23.56 54.29
N VAL A 10 -42.79 -22.63 53.57
CA VAL A 10 -42.84 -22.67 52.09
C VAL A 10 -41.62 -21.93 51.57
N LEU A 11 -40.67 -22.67 51.00
CA LEU A 11 -39.49 -22.12 50.33
C LEU A 11 -39.87 -21.76 48.87
N ALA A 12 -40.17 -20.48 48.61
CA ALA A 12 -40.41 -19.99 47.26
C ALA A 12 -39.08 -19.77 46.52
N LEU A 13 -38.74 -20.68 45.61
CA LEU A 13 -37.58 -20.59 44.73
C LEU A 13 -37.86 -19.58 43.60
N VAL A 14 -37.40 -18.33 43.74
CA VAL A 14 -37.47 -17.34 42.67
C VAL A 14 -36.30 -17.59 41.70
N ALA A 15 -36.59 -18.26 40.59
CA ALA A 15 -35.65 -18.42 39.50
C ALA A 15 -35.53 -17.10 38.72
N THR A 16 -34.51 -16.30 39.03
CA THR A 16 -34.11 -15.18 38.18
C THR A 16 -33.49 -15.73 36.91
N ALA A 17 -34.21 -15.61 35.79
CA ALA A 17 -33.68 -15.93 34.48
C ALA A 17 -32.57 -14.94 34.12
N PHE A 18 -31.31 -15.33 34.31
CA PHE A 18 -30.18 -14.66 33.67
C PHE A 18 -30.28 -14.91 32.17
N SER A 19 -30.84 -13.94 31.44
CA SER A 19 -30.77 -13.91 29.98
C SER A 19 -29.33 -13.66 29.56
N ILE A 20 -28.60 -14.74 29.23
CA ILE A 20 -27.31 -14.65 28.56
C ILE A 20 -27.58 -14.05 27.16
N PRO A 21 -27.00 -12.90 26.79
CA PRO A 21 -27.19 -12.37 25.44
C PRO A 21 -26.65 -13.39 24.43
N ALA A 22 -27.50 -13.80 23.49
CA ALA A 22 -27.12 -14.69 22.40
C ALA A 22 -25.96 -14.05 21.62
N GLN A 23 -24.76 -14.62 21.75
CA GLN A 23 -23.60 -14.21 20.98
C GLN A 23 -23.86 -14.61 19.52
N ALA A 24 -24.14 -13.61 18.67
CA ALA A 24 -24.30 -13.83 17.24
C ALA A 24 -23.05 -14.56 16.71
N ALA A 25 -23.27 -15.64 15.95
CA ALA A 25 -22.19 -16.45 15.40
C ALA A 25 -21.22 -15.56 14.60
N ILE A 26 -19.94 -15.62 14.97
CA ILE A 26 -18.87 -14.86 14.31
C ILE A 26 -18.78 -15.31 12.85
N LYS A 27 -18.91 -14.36 11.91
CA LYS A 27 -18.87 -14.61 10.48
C LYS A 27 -18.09 -13.51 9.77
N VAL A 28 -17.58 -13.80 8.57
CA VAL A 28 -16.90 -12.78 7.75
C VAL A 28 -17.84 -11.57 7.56
N GLY A 29 -17.32 -10.38 7.79
CA GLY A 29 -18.05 -9.12 7.70
C GLY A 29 -18.79 -8.69 8.97
N SER A 30 -18.93 -9.54 10.00
CA SER A 30 -19.52 -9.12 11.28
C SER A 30 -18.59 -8.19 12.05
N THR A 31 -19.16 -7.30 12.87
CA THR A 31 -18.39 -6.34 13.66
C THR A 31 -17.49 -7.03 14.68
N CYS A 32 -16.37 -6.39 14.97
CA CYS A 32 -15.42 -6.82 15.98
C CYS A 32 -14.89 -5.61 16.75
N SER A 33 -14.47 -5.82 17.99
CA SER A 33 -14.19 -4.72 18.92
C SER A 33 -12.73 -4.26 18.88
N THR A 34 -11.81 -5.16 18.57
CA THR A 34 -10.36 -4.93 18.73
C THR A 34 -9.61 -5.41 17.51
N VAL A 35 -8.83 -4.52 16.90
CA VAL A 35 -7.99 -4.83 15.73
C VAL A 35 -7.00 -5.94 16.04
N ASN A 36 -6.70 -6.76 15.03
CA ASN A 36 -5.73 -7.87 15.06
C ASN A 36 -6.04 -9.06 15.98
N VAL A 37 -7.24 -9.11 16.58
CA VAL A 37 -7.71 -10.32 17.25
C VAL A 37 -7.98 -11.42 16.23
N LYS A 38 -7.47 -12.62 16.49
CA LYS A 38 -7.67 -13.81 15.64
C LYS A 38 -8.68 -14.75 16.28
N THR A 39 -9.51 -15.39 15.46
CA THR A 39 -10.42 -16.45 15.91
C THR A 39 -10.63 -17.48 14.81
N VAL A 40 -11.18 -18.64 15.16
CA VAL A 40 -11.60 -19.66 14.21
C VAL A 40 -13.12 -19.77 14.28
N ALA A 41 -13.79 -19.50 13.15
CA ALA A 41 -15.22 -19.70 13.03
C ALA A 41 -15.51 -20.50 11.77
N ASN A 42 -16.36 -21.53 11.86
CA ASN A 42 -16.72 -22.40 10.74
C ASN A 42 -15.50 -22.97 9.99
N LYS A 43 -14.45 -23.40 10.72
CA LYS A 43 -13.18 -23.91 10.17
C LYS A 43 -12.38 -22.88 9.33
N VAL A 44 -12.70 -21.60 9.43
CA VAL A 44 -11.99 -20.50 8.76
C VAL A 44 -11.27 -19.65 9.81
N ASN A 45 -9.98 -19.41 9.59
CA ASN A 45 -9.21 -18.43 10.36
C ASN A 45 -9.71 -17.03 10.00
N LEU A 46 -10.10 -16.26 11.01
CA LEU A 46 -10.55 -14.88 10.88
C LEU A 46 -9.66 -13.96 11.70
N ILE A 47 -9.51 -12.74 11.22
CA ILE A 47 -8.87 -11.64 11.93
C ILE A 47 -9.78 -10.41 11.94
N CYS A 48 -9.87 -9.74 13.09
CA CYS A 48 -10.53 -8.45 13.18
C CYS A 48 -9.66 -7.37 12.53
N ALA A 49 -10.16 -6.76 11.46
CA ALA A 49 -9.42 -5.78 10.67
C ALA A 49 -10.30 -4.59 10.31
N LYS A 50 -9.67 -3.44 10.05
CA LYS A 50 -10.37 -2.28 9.53
C LYS A 50 -10.68 -2.51 8.04
N SER A 51 -11.96 -2.50 7.70
CA SER A 51 -12.48 -2.65 6.35
C SER A 51 -13.58 -1.60 6.16
N ASP A 52 -13.42 -0.73 5.16
CA ASP A 52 -14.30 0.42 4.90
C ASP A 52 -14.51 1.34 6.11
N GLY A 53 -13.44 1.63 6.84
CA GLY A 53 -13.50 2.51 8.02
C GLY A 53 -14.03 1.85 9.30
N LYS A 54 -14.58 0.63 9.24
CA LYS A 54 -15.15 -0.10 10.39
C LYS A 54 -14.35 -1.36 10.72
N LEU A 55 -14.36 -1.78 11.98
CA LEU A 55 -13.74 -3.03 12.41
C LEU A 55 -14.68 -4.21 12.10
N LYS A 56 -14.20 -5.15 11.27
CA LYS A 56 -14.94 -6.34 10.84
C LYS A 56 -14.05 -7.59 10.89
N TRP A 57 -14.66 -8.74 11.12
CA TRP A 57 -13.99 -10.04 10.94
C TRP A 57 -13.74 -10.31 9.46
N THR A 58 -12.50 -10.61 9.11
CA THR A 58 -12.06 -10.84 7.72
C THR A 58 -11.14 -12.04 7.65
N LYS A 59 -10.89 -12.56 6.44
CA LYS A 59 -9.85 -13.59 6.25
C LYS A 59 -8.47 -12.92 6.31
N PRO A 60 -7.42 -13.57 6.84
CA PRO A 60 -6.07 -13.01 6.89
C PRO A 60 -5.50 -12.60 5.50
N LEU A 61 -5.91 -13.33 4.45
CA LEU A 61 -5.57 -13.06 3.05
C LEU A 61 -6.51 -12.06 2.35
N ASP A 62 -7.36 -11.35 3.11
CA ASP A 62 -8.25 -10.33 2.55
C ASP A 62 -7.46 -9.06 2.20
N VAL A 63 -7.40 -8.75 0.90
CA VAL A 63 -6.68 -7.60 0.37
C VAL A 63 -7.32 -6.26 0.72
N SER A 64 -8.58 -6.21 1.14
CA SER A 64 -9.20 -4.94 1.52
C SER A 64 -8.58 -4.38 2.81
N THR A 65 -7.92 -5.25 3.57
CA THR A 65 -7.24 -4.91 4.82
C THR A 65 -5.77 -4.59 4.58
N TYR A 66 -5.21 -3.68 5.37
CA TYR A 66 -3.80 -3.27 5.28
C TYR A 66 -3.22 -2.96 6.65
N ALA A 67 -1.94 -3.30 6.82
CA ALA A 67 -1.16 -2.79 7.92
C ALA A 67 -0.70 -1.35 7.62
N ILE A 68 -0.69 -0.53 8.68
CA ILE A 68 -0.17 0.83 8.67
C ILE A 68 1.13 0.83 9.47
N GLY A 69 2.22 1.28 8.84
CA GLY A 69 3.52 1.40 9.48
C GLY A 69 3.62 2.62 10.39
N PRO A 70 4.76 2.82 11.07
CA PRO A 70 4.97 3.94 11.99
C PRO A 70 4.75 5.32 11.37
N THR A 71 4.86 5.44 10.05
CA THR A 71 4.68 6.68 9.28
C THR A 71 3.22 6.95 8.87
N GLY A 72 2.26 6.15 9.33
CA GLY A 72 0.86 6.27 8.93
C GLY A 72 0.57 5.79 7.50
N ARG A 73 1.55 5.17 6.82
CA ARG A 73 1.43 4.68 5.44
C ARG A 73 1.29 3.16 5.39
N MET A 74 0.70 2.66 4.30
CA MET A 74 0.66 1.22 4.01
C MET A 74 2.08 0.65 3.92
N VAL A 75 2.28 -0.55 4.45
CA VAL A 75 3.58 -1.22 4.44
C VAL A 75 3.70 -2.11 3.20
N TYR A 76 4.78 -1.92 2.45
CA TYR A 76 5.13 -2.71 1.27
C TYR A 76 6.52 -3.29 1.41
N ARG A 77 6.77 -4.38 0.69
CA ARG A 77 8.12 -4.91 0.45
C ARG A 77 8.26 -5.32 -1.02
N TYR A 78 9.48 -5.40 -1.50
CA TYR A 78 9.79 -6.04 -2.77
C TYR A 78 10.46 -7.38 -2.52
N LYS A 79 9.90 -8.46 -3.07
CA LYS A 79 10.46 -9.81 -2.98
C LYS A 79 10.36 -10.48 -4.35
N SER A 80 11.50 -10.97 -4.86
CA SER A 80 11.57 -11.66 -6.16
C SER A 80 10.97 -10.84 -7.32
N GLY A 81 11.28 -9.55 -7.38
CA GLY A 81 10.80 -8.65 -8.44
C GLY A 81 9.31 -8.30 -8.38
N LYS A 82 8.60 -8.68 -7.32
CA LYS A 82 7.18 -8.34 -7.11
C LYS A 82 7.01 -7.51 -5.84
N GLN A 83 6.16 -6.49 -5.91
CA GLN A 83 5.73 -5.73 -4.76
C GLN A 83 4.68 -6.53 -3.99
N GLU A 84 4.89 -6.71 -2.69
CA GLU A 84 3.94 -7.34 -1.78
C GLU A 84 3.48 -6.30 -0.74
N ARG A 85 2.20 -6.32 -0.37
CA ARG A 85 1.63 -5.43 0.65
C ARG A 85 1.32 -6.21 1.91
N LEU A 86 1.63 -5.64 3.07
CA LEU A 86 1.31 -6.25 4.35
C LEU A 86 -0.19 -6.06 4.66
N SER A 87 -0.92 -7.15 4.87
CA SER A 87 -2.29 -7.12 5.39
C SER A 87 -2.28 -6.81 6.89
N SER A 88 -3.40 -6.38 7.46
CA SER A 88 -3.53 -6.31 8.93
C SER A 88 -3.41 -7.70 9.58
N GLY A 89 -3.57 -8.78 8.80
CA GLY A 89 -3.29 -10.18 9.14
C GLY A 89 -1.84 -10.51 9.47
N ASN A 90 -0.92 -9.59 9.16
CA ASN A 90 0.52 -9.83 9.09
C ASN A 90 0.93 -10.79 7.95
N ASP A 91 0.08 -10.88 6.90
CA ASP A 91 0.34 -11.66 5.69
C ASP A 91 0.83 -10.75 4.55
N TRP A 92 1.74 -11.26 3.72
CA TRP A 92 2.26 -10.54 2.56
C TRP A 92 1.49 -10.90 1.31
N LEU A 93 0.63 -9.98 0.87
CA LEU A 93 -0.26 -10.14 -0.27
C LEU A 93 0.46 -9.84 -1.58
N LYS A 94 0.41 -10.77 -2.52
CA LYS A 94 1.08 -10.70 -3.83
C LYS A 94 0.24 -10.03 -4.93
N ALA A 95 -1.05 -9.80 -4.67
CA ALA A 95 -1.98 -9.25 -5.63
C ALA A 95 -3.02 -8.37 -4.92
N ASP A 96 -3.56 -7.41 -5.66
CA ASP A 96 -4.74 -6.66 -5.25
C ASP A 96 -5.98 -7.35 -5.81
N SER A 97 -6.80 -7.94 -4.94
CA SER A 97 -8.07 -8.59 -5.31
C SER A 97 -9.27 -7.63 -5.36
N ARG A 98 -9.08 -6.33 -5.09
CA ARG A 98 -10.15 -5.34 -5.32
C ARG A 98 -10.48 -5.32 -6.80
N LYS A 99 -11.77 -5.30 -7.12
CA LYS A 99 -12.23 -5.17 -8.50
C LYS A 99 -11.83 -3.80 -9.03
N ALA A 100 -11.58 -3.70 -10.33
CA ALA A 100 -11.31 -2.42 -10.98
C ALA A 100 -12.40 -1.36 -10.68
N THR A 101 -13.65 -1.80 -10.52
CA THR A 101 -14.80 -0.96 -10.14
C THR A 101 -14.70 -0.33 -8.75
N SER A 102 -13.76 -0.77 -7.91
CA SER A 102 -13.46 -0.15 -6.61
C SER A 102 -12.55 1.07 -6.72
N PHE A 103 -12.10 1.41 -7.93
CA PHE A 103 -11.24 2.54 -8.21
C PHE A 103 -11.93 3.50 -9.17
N ASP A 104 -11.45 4.75 -9.18
CA ASP A 104 -11.90 5.75 -10.14
C ASP A 104 -11.70 5.25 -11.60
N PRO A 105 -12.73 5.32 -12.46
CA PRO A 105 -12.64 4.83 -13.84
C PRO A 105 -11.50 5.44 -14.66
N ILE A 106 -11.17 6.72 -14.45
CA ILE A 106 -10.06 7.40 -15.14
C ILE A 106 -8.74 6.78 -14.70
N ARG A 107 -8.57 6.51 -13.41
CA ARG A 107 -7.36 5.85 -12.88
C ARG A 107 -7.20 4.43 -13.41
N VAL A 108 -8.30 3.69 -13.54
CA VAL A 108 -8.29 2.34 -14.14
C VAL A 108 -7.90 2.40 -15.61
N ALA A 109 -8.51 3.32 -16.38
CA ALA A 109 -8.21 3.49 -17.80
C ALA A 109 -6.75 3.91 -18.03
N ALA A 110 -6.24 4.86 -17.24
CA ALA A 110 -4.84 5.31 -17.32
C ALA A 110 -3.84 4.22 -16.91
N TYR A 111 -4.16 3.40 -15.90
CA TYR A 111 -3.33 2.27 -15.53
C TYR A 111 -3.22 1.28 -16.70
N LYS A 112 -4.37 0.90 -17.29
CA LYS A 112 -4.41 -0.01 -18.44
C LYS A 112 -3.67 0.54 -19.65
N SER A 113 -3.86 1.82 -19.99
CA SER A 113 -3.18 2.40 -21.16
C SER A 113 -1.65 2.36 -21.05
N ILE A 114 -1.09 2.40 -19.84
CA ILE A 114 0.35 2.28 -19.59
C ILE A 114 0.79 0.81 -19.52
N THR A 115 0.03 -0.07 -18.87
CA THR A 115 0.43 -1.47 -18.67
C THR A 115 0.23 -2.34 -19.88
N ASP A 116 -0.70 -1.98 -20.76
CA ASP A 116 -1.03 -2.73 -21.97
C ASP A 116 -0.13 -2.32 -23.16
N LEU A 117 0.79 -1.37 -22.96
CA LEU A 117 1.82 -1.04 -23.93
C LEU A 117 2.67 -2.26 -24.27
N ALA A 118 3.01 -2.40 -25.55
CA ALA A 118 3.97 -3.39 -25.99
C ALA A 118 5.30 -3.22 -25.23
N VAL A 119 5.95 -4.34 -24.91
CA VAL A 119 7.26 -4.31 -24.26
C VAL A 119 8.33 -4.58 -25.30
N ASP A 120 9.17 -3.58 -25.55
CA ASP A 120 10.41 -3.75 -26.29
C ASP A 120 11.54 -4.03 -25.31
N LYS A 121 12.00 -5.29 -25.31
CA LYS A 121 13.05 -5.78 -24.42
C LYS A 121 14.41 -5.11 -24.64
N SER A 122 14.61 -4.44 -25.78
CA SER A 122 15.86 -3.77 -26.13
C SER A 122 15.86 -2.27 -25.84
N ALA A 123 14.69 -1.67 -25.59
CA ALA A 123 14.50 -0.23 -25.55
C ALA A 123 15.12 0.50 -26.77
N SER A 124 14.93 -0.03 -27.98
CA SER A 124 15.56 0.42 -29.23
C SER A 124 15.37 1.90 -29.52
N ASN A 125 14.25 2.48 -29.09
CA ASN A 125 13.88 3.86 -29.35
C ASN A 125 14.19 4.80 -28.18
N VAL A 126 14.91 4.33 -27.15
CA VAL A 126 15.32 5.16 -26.02
C VAL A 126 16.83 5.06 -25.83
N GLU A 127 17.48 6.21 -25.73
CA GLU A 127 18.90 6.31 -25.41
C GLU A 127 19.09 7.18 -24.17
N PHE A 128 19.71 6.62 -23.13
CA PHE A 128 20.00 7.36 -21.91
C PHE A 128 21.41 7.95 -21.93
N GLU A 129 21.50 9.22 -21.56
CA GLU A 129 22.75 9.90 -21.22
C GLU A 129 22.72 10.24 -19.73
N TYR A 130 23.67 9.70 -18.96
CA TYR A 130 23.71 9.89 -17.50
C TYR A 130 24.79 10.89 -17.11
N ILE A 131 24.39 11.98 -16.45
CA ILE A 131 25.30 12.96 -15.86
C ILE A 131 25.14 12.86 -14.35
N ILE A 132 25.99 12.06 -13.70
CA ILE A 132 25.91 11.78 -12.27
C ILE A 132 27.08 12.44 -11.58
N ARG A 133 26.77 13.38 -10.69
CA ARG A 133 27.81 14.14 -10.00
C ARG A 133 28.42 13.33 -8.86
N PRO A 134 29.70 13.56 -8.53
CA PRO A 134 30.39 12.82 -7.47
C PRO A 134 29.72 12.93 -6.10
N SER A 135 28.99 14.02 -5.85
CA SER A 135 28.28 14.27 -4.60
C SER A 135 27.04 13.38 -4.42
N PHE A 136 26.51 12.81 -5.51
CA PHE A 136 25.25 12.07 -5.50
C PHE A 136 25.44 10.63 -5.00
N PRO A 137 24.58 10.11 -4.10
CA PRO A 137 24.69 8.75 -3.60
C PRO A 137 24.62 7.68 -4.71
N LYS A 138 25.64 6.82 -4.78
CA LYS A 138 25.80 5.83 -5.86
C LYS A 138 24.73 4.75 -5.85
N ASP A 139 24.32 4.30 -4.67
CA ASP A 139 23.26 3.32 -4.46
C ASP A 139 21.92 3.83 -5.00
N ILE A 140 21.57 5.08 -4.70
CA ILE A 140 20.37 5.74 -5.22
C ILE A 140 20.47 5.92 -6.73
N ALA A 141 21.62 6.38 -7.24
CA ALA A 141 21.84 6.53 -8.68
C ALA A 141 21.64 5.20 -9.43
N ASN A 142 22.15 4.10 -8.89
CA ASN A 142 21.96 2.78 -9.47
C ASN A 142 20.49 2.35 -9.47
N ALA A 143 19.76 2.61 -8.38
CA ALA A 143 18.32 2.35 -8.33
C ALA A 143 17.55 3.14 -9.39
N ILE A 144 17.89 4.41 -9.59
CA ILE A 144 17.28 5.27 -10.63
C ILE A 144 17.61 4.74 -12.03
N LYS A 145 18.86 4.33 -12.30
CA LYS A 145 19.24 3.73 -13.59
C LYS A 145 18.40 2.50 -13.90
N GLU A 146 18.30 1.57 -12.96
CA GLU A 146 17.54 0.33 -13.17
C GLU A 146 16.05 0.60 -13.37
N GLN A 147 15.45 1.51 -12.59
CA GLN A 147 14.06 1.92 -12.79
C GLN A 147 13.85 2.56 -14.17
N SER A 148 14.76 3.46 -14.59
CA SER A 148 14.68 4.14 -15.88
C SER A 148 14.74 3.15 -17.04
N LYS A 149 15.62 2.14 -16.96
CA LYS A 149 15.69 1.05 -17.94
C LYS A 149 14.37 0.31 -18.04
N GLN A 150 13.78 -0.10 -16.92
CA GLN A 150 12.51 -0.84 -16.93
C GLN A 150 11.36 -0.02 -17.53
N VAL A 151 11.34 1.28 -17.28
CA VAL A 151 10.35 2.20 -17.90
C VAL A 151 10.59 2.32 -19.40
N ALA A 152 11.85 2.44 -19.83
CA ALA A 152 12.19 2.55 -21.25
C ALA A 152 11.72 1.35 -22.07
N LEU A 153 11.72 0.13 -21.51
CA LEU A 153 11.21 -1.06 -22.20
C LEU A 153 9.74 -0.92 -22.64
N ARG A 154 8.92 -0.18 -21.87
CA ARG A 154 7.50 0.04 -22.17
C ARG A 154 7.25 1.29 -23.00
N LEU A 155 8.07 2.32 -22.82
CA LEU A 155 7.91 3.57 -23.57
C LEU A 155 8.58 3.54 -24.94
N SER A 156 9.58 2.70 -25.15
CA SER A 156 10.28 2.58 -26.44
C SER A 156 9.30 2.41 -27.63
N PRO A 157 8.29 1.53 -27.57
CA PRO A 157 7.33 1.39 -28.67
C PRO A 157 6.39 2.57 -28.89
N VAL A 158 6.31 3.51 -27.94
CA VAL A 158 5.49 4.73 -28.06
C VAL A 158 6.19 5.78 -28.91
N PHE A 159 7.51 5.73 -29.01
CA PHE A 159 8.29 6.71 -29.77
C PHE A 159 8.52 6.24 -31.19
N ASP A 160 8.03 7.01 -32.18
CA ASP A 160 8.26 6.76 -33.61
C ASP A 160 9.73 6.94 -34.03
N LYS A 161 10.51 7.64 -33.22
CA LYS A 161 11.93 7.91 -33.42
C LYS A 161 12.69 7.70 -32.13
N LYS A 162 13.97 7.37 -32.24
CA LYS A 162 14.84 7.27 -31.07
C LYS A 162 14.87 8.60 -30.32
N VAL A 163 14.53 8.56 -29.04
CA VAL A 163 14.56 9.70 -28.12
C VAL A 163 15.80 9.61 -27.24
N LYS A 164 16.52 10.72 -27.11
CA LYS A 164 17.63 10.84 -26.17
C LYS A 164 17.13 11.46 -24.86
N ILE A 165 17.30 10.76 -23.75
CA ILE A 165 16.88 11.20 -22.42
C ILE A 165 18.12 11.44 -21.56
N LYS A 166 18.34 12.68 -21.15
CA LYS A 166 19.38 13.04 -20.19
C LYS A 166 18.86 12.86 -18.77
N ILE A 167 19.57 12.07 -17.96
CA ILE A 167 19.30 11.90 -16.53
C ILE A 167 20.45 12.54 -15.76
N ILE A 168 20.16 13.68 -15.15
CA ILE A 168 21.12 14.48 -14.38
C ILE A 168 20.84 14.27 -12.89
N LEU A 169 21.81 13.70 -12.17
CA LEU A 169 21.72 13.45 -10.73
C LEU A 169 22.81 14.22 -10.00
N LEU A 170 22.38 15.17 -9.16
CA LEU A 170 23.25 16.12 -8.46
C LEU A 170 22.70 16.43 -7.07
N THR A 171 23.52 17.08 -6.23
CA THR A 171 23.08 17.62 -4.94
C THR A 171 23.42 19.10 -4.84
N GLU A 172 22.94 19.79 -3.81
CA GLU A 172 23.28 21.21 -3.55
C GLU A 172 24.79 21.47 -3.44
N LYS A 173 25.59 20.43 -3.16
CA LYS A 173 27.07 20.52 -3.12
C LYS A 173 27.70 20.79 -4.48
N ASP A 174 26.96 20.62 -5.57
CA ASP A 174 27.44 20.73 -6.94
C ASP A 174 27.31 22.15 -7.53
N LYS A 175 27.39 23.19 -6.68
CA LYS A 175 27.10 24.60 -7.04
C LYS A 175 27.76 25.08 -8.33
N ALA A 176 29.05 24.81 -8.54
CA ALA A 176 29.76 25.24 -9.74
C ALA A 176 29.15 24.73 -11.06
N PHE A 177 28.62 23.51 -11.06
CA PHE A 177 27.95 22.94 -12.22
C PHE A 177 26.52 23.43 -12.36
N ILE A 178 25.82 23.62 -11.23
CA ILE A 178 24.46 24.18 -11.22
C ILE A 178 24.48 25.60 -11.80
N ASP A 179 25.46 26.40 -11.40
CA ASP A 179 25.57 27.79 -11.80
C ASP A 179 26.18 27.97 -13.22
N GLY A 180 26.87 26.95 -13.73
CA GLY A 180 27.48 26.88 -15.06
C GLY A 180 26.80 25.85 -15.98
N ASP A 181 27.48 24.73 -16.22
CA ASP A 181 27.14 23.69 -17.21
C ASP A 181 25.67 23.25 -17.23
N LEU A 182 24.99 23.20 -16.08
CA LEU A 182 23.58 22.78 -16.01
C LEU A 182 22.67 23.70 -16.83
N LYS A 183 22.95 25.00 -16.85
CA LYS A 183 22.16 26.00 -17.59
C LYS A 183 22.30 25.84 -19.11
N GLU A 184 23.36 25.21 -19.58
CA GLU A 184 23.55 24.88 -21.00
C GLU A 184 22.83 23.58 -21.38
N LEU A 185 22.51 22.75 -20.39
CA LEU A 185 21.92 21.42 -20.58
C LEU A 185 20.39 21.41 -20.41
N VAL A 186 19.84 22.34 -19.63
CA VAL A 186 18.42 22.43 -19.31
C VAL A 186 18.01 23.90 -19.36
N ASP A 187 16.99 24.22 -20.15
CA ASP A 187 16.43 25.57 -20.19
C ASP A 187 15.88 25.95 -18.81
N ASN A 188 16.10 27.20 -18.40
CA ASN A 188 15.66 27.68 -17.08
C ASN A 188 14.14 27.55 -16.86
N SER A 189 13.34 27.53 -17.94
CA SER A 189 11.89 27.28 -17.87
C SER A 189 11.53 25.84 -17.49
N ASP A 190 12.43 24.91 -17.76
CA ASP A 190 12.22 23.46 -17.58
C ASP A 190 12.75 22.98 -16.23
N LEU A 191 13.45 23.85 -15.50
CA LEU A 191 13.80 23.67 -14.08
C LEU A 191 12.55 23.79 -13.21
N THR A 192 11.65 22.81 -13.30
CA THR A 192 10.47 22.68 -12.45
C THR A 192 10.67 21.51 -11.47
N GLY A 193 10.98 21.83 -10.21
CA GLY A 193 11.27 20.83 -9.17
C GLY A 193 11.85 21.44 -7.90
N ALA A 194 12.26 20.60 -6.94
CA ALA A 194 12.73 20.99 -5.60
C ALA A 194 14.00 21.86 -5.57
N LEU A 195 14.62 22.13 -6.71
CA LEU A 195 15.74 23.06 -6.84
C LEU A 195 15.18 24.46 -7.09
N GLN A 196 14.68 25.10 -6.03
CA GLN A 196 14.44 26.54 -6.05
C GLN A 196 15.80 27.24 -5.88
N ILE A 197 16.44 27.62 -6.98
CA ILE A 197 17.65 28.45 -6.95
C ILE A 197 17.18 29.87 -6.68
N LEU A 198 17.18 30.28 -5.41
CA LEU A 198 16.93 31.67 -5.04
C LEU A 198 18.18 32.49 -5.35
N PRO A 199 18.06 33.67 -6.00
CA PRO A 199 19.15 34.63 -6.04
C PRO A 199 19.42 35.15 -4.63
N ASP A 200 20.70 35.37 -4.31
CA ASP A 200 21.11 36.10 -3.10
C ASP A 200 20.58 37.55 -3.12
#